data_AF-A0A8R1ELG4-F1
#
_entry.id   AF-A0A8R1ELG4-F1
#
_cell.length_a   1.000
_cell.length_b   1.000
_cell.length_c   1.000
_cell.angle_alpha   90.00
_cell.angle_beta   90.00
_cell.angle_gamma   90.00
#
_symmetry.space_group_name_H-M   'P 1'
#
loop_
_entity.id
_entity.type
_entity.pdbx_description
1 polymer ?
#
loop_
_entity_poly.entity_id
_entity_poly.type
_entity_poly.pdbx_seq_one_letter_code
_entity_poly.pdbx_strand_id
1 'polypeptide(L)'
;MGKRLKSNARKSAVNKLVKRTDNRIKEEERVIRTPKVDEQALKLVHAPKISSAMFMKYNTQLGPPFHVLVDTNFKNSNSMVQKNSD
;
A
#
# COMPACT_ATOMS: atom_id res chain seq x y z
N MET A 1 4.92 -56.20 -42.98
CA MET A 1 5.35 -54.85 -43.41
C MET A 1 4.46 -53.80 -42.74
N GLY A 2 4.87 -53.29 -41.57
CA GLY A 2 4.08 -52.34 -40.78
C GLY A 2 4.32 -50.88 -41.20
N LYS A 3 3.26 -50.12 -41.51
CA LYS A 3 3.33 -48.69 -41.83
C LYS A 3 3.70 -47.89 -40.56
N ARG A 4 4.82 -47.14 -40.61
CA ARG A 4 5.24 -46.22 -39.54
C ARG A 4 4.33 -44.98 -39.55
N LEU A 5 3.65 -44.71 -38.44
CA LEU A 5 2.90 -43.46 -38.22
C LEU A 5 3.90 -42.30 -38.14
N LYS A 6 3.78 -41.33 -39.06
CA LYS A 6 4.64 -40.15 -39.11
C LYS A 6 4.33 -39.28 -37.88
N SER A 7 5.31 -39.07 -37.00
CA SER A 7 5.17 -38.15 -35.88
C SER A 7 4.95 -36.74 -36.40
N ASN A 8 3.85 -36.09 -35.99
CA ASN A 8 3.56 -34.70 -36.34
C ASN A 8 4.66 -33.79 -35.78
N ALA A 9 5.60 -33.37 -36.63
CA ALA A 9 6.65 -32.44 -36.26
C ALA A 9 6.03 -31.09 -35.86
N ARG A 10 6.43 -30.57 -34.69
CA ARG A 10 5.98 -29.25 -34.21
C ARG A 10 6.45 -28.19 -35.22
N LYS A 11 5.52 -27.46 -35.83
CA LYS A 11 5.74 -26.53 -36.95
C LYS A 11 6.58 -25.29 -36.61
N SER A 12 6.98 -25.10 -35.35
CA SER A 12 7.90 -24.03 -34.92
C SER A 12 9.05 -24.62 -34.12
N ALA A 13 10.09 -25.07 -34.81
CA ALA A 13 11.37 -25.37 -34.19
C ALA A 13 12.14 -24.04 -34.03
N VAL A 14 12.06 -23.42 -32.86
CA VAL A 14 12.86 -22.23 -32.52
C VAL A 14 14.12 -22.66 -31.79
N ASN A 15 15.24 -22.00 -32.07
CA ASN A 15 16.48 -22.21 -31.35
C ASN A 15 16.28 -21.94 -29.85
N LYS A 16 16.87 -22.79 -29.01
CA LYS A 16 16.79 -22.66 -27.54
C LYS A 16 17.62 -21.44 -27.11
N LEU A 17 16.95 -20.30 -26.90
CA LEU A 17 17.55 -19.09 -26.34
C LEU A 17 17.55 -19.14 -24.81
N VAL A 18 18.54 -18.50 -24.19
CA VAL A 18 18.59 -18.34 -22.73
C VAL A 18 17.47 -17.41 -22.28
N LYS A 19 16.73 -17.80 -21.25
CA LYS A 19 15.65 -16.98 -20.68
C LYS A 19 16.27 -15.89 -19.78
N ARG A 20 15.69 -14.68 -19.79
CA ARG A 20 16.11 -13.57 -18.91
C ARG A 20 15.98 -13.85 -17.39
N THR A 21 15.36 -14.96 -17.02
CA THR A 21 15.18 -15.42 -15.63
C THR A 21 16.15 -16.53 -15.22
N ASP A 22 17.04 -16.98 -16.11
CA ASP A 22 17.96 -18.11 -15.90
C ASP A 22 18.95 -17.83 -14.75
N ASN A 23 19.21 -18.83 -13.89
CA ASN A 23 20.10 -18.74 -12.74
C ASN A 23 21.58 -18.52 -13.13
N ARG A 24 21.96 -18.85 -14.37
CA ARG A 24 23.34 -18.72 -14.85
C ARG A 24 23.71 -17.29 -15.28
N ILE A 25 22.73 -16.39 -15.35
CA ILE A 25 22.92 -14.97 -15.65
C ILE A 25 23.32 -14.26 -14.34
N LYS A 26 24.19 -13.24 -14.43
CA LYS A 26 24.54 -12.39 -13.29
C LYS A 26 23.29 -11.77 -12.68
N GLU A 27 23.24 -11.64 -11.37
CA GLU A 27 22.05 -11.16 -10.65
C GLU A 27 21.61 -9.75 -11.08
N GLU A 28 22.55 -8.88 -11.45
CA GLU A 28 22.29 -7.51 -11.91
C GLU A 28 21.49 -7.44 -13.22
N GLU A 29 21.70 -8.39 -14.13
CA GLU A 29 21.03 -8.46 -15.44
C GLU A 29 19.81 -9.38 -15.42
N ARG A 30 19.58 -10.05 -14.30
CA ARG A 30 18.55 -11.07 -14.16
C ARG A 30 17.21 -10.42 -13.82
N VAL A 31 16.18 -10.77 -14.57
CA VAL A 31 14.81 -10.34 -14.25
C VAL A 31 14.29 -11.20 -13.09
N ILE A 32 14.23 -10.61 -11.90
CA ILE A 32 13.58 -11.18 -10.73
C ILE A 32 12.07 -10.98 -10.89
N ARG A 33 11.31 -12.07 -10.97
CA ARG A 33 9.84 -11.99 -10.97
C ARG A 33 9.37 -11.89 -9.53
N THR A 34 8.55 -10.89 -9.25
CA THR A 34 7.84 -10.86 -7.97
C THR A 34 6.92 -12.09 -7.88
N PRO A 35 6.83 -12.73 -6.70
CA PRO A 35 5.86 -13.80 -6.49
C PRO A 35 4.46 -13.25 -6.77
N LYS A 36 3.60 -14.07 -7.38
CA LYS A 36 2.20 -13.73 -7.55
C LYS A 36 1.60 -13.57 -6.15
N VAL A 37 0.90 -12.47 -5.92
CA VAL A 37 0.18 -12.26 -4.65
C VAL A 37 -0.88 -13.35 -4.56
N ASP A 38 -0.89 -14.10 -3.45
CA ASP A 38 -1.88 -15.14 -3.21
C ASP A 38 -3.29 -14.53 -3.20
N GLU A 39 -4.11 -14.88 -4.19
CA GLU A 39 -5.48 -14.37 -4.34
C GLU A 39 -6.41 -14.81 -3.20
N GLN A 40 -6.01 -15.84 -2.45
CA GLN A 40 -6.73 -16.40 -1.30
C GLN A 40 -6.31 -15.75 0.03
N ALA A 41 -5.29 -14.90 0.05
CA ALA A 41 -4.89 -14.20 1.26
C ALA A 41 -5.93 -13.14 1.63
N LEU A 42 -6.32 -13.09 2.92
CA LEU A 42 -7.21 -12.06 3.46
C LEU A 42 -6.57 -10.68 3.26
N LYS A 43 -7.07 -9.91 2.30
CA LYS A 43 -6.64 -8.54 2.06
C LYS A 43 -7.18 -7.65 3.19
N LEU A 44 -6.34 -7.40 4.19
CA LEU A 44 -6.69 -6.52 5.31
C LEU A 44 -6.72 -5.07 4.83
N VAL A 45 -7.92 -4.52 4.62
CA VAL A 45 -8.10 -3.11 4.27
C VAL A 45 -8.15 -2.29 5.55
N HIS A 46 -7.10 -1.51 5.82
CA HIS A 46 -7.12 -0.52 6.88
C HIS A 46 -7.85 0.75 6.41
N ALA A 47 -9.16 0.77 6.58
CA ALA A 47 -9.95 1.98 6.42
C ALA A 47 -10.10 2.68 7.79
N PRO A 48 -9.86 4.00 7.88
CA PRO A 48 -10.07 4.73 9.13
C PRO A 48 -11.54 4.68 9.53
N LYS A 49 -11.82 4.28 10.77
CA LYS A 49 -13.17 4.25 11.34
C LYS A 49 -13.46 5.56 12.06
N ILE A 50 -14.67 6.06 11.88
CA ILE A 50 -15.17 7.23 12.60
C ILE A 50 -15.54 6.80 14.03
N SER A 51 -15.31 7.70 14.99
CA SER A 51 -15.68 7.47 16.41
C SER A 51 -17.19 7.33 16.58
N SER A 52 -17.62 6.45 17.50
CA SER A 52 -19.04 6.27 17.84
C SER A 52 -19.68 7.51 18.48
N ALA A 53 -18.89 8.44 19.02
CA ALA A 53 -19.37 9.70 19.59
C ALA A 53 -19.66 10.79 18.54
N MET A 54 -19.40 10.54 17.26
CA MET A 54 -19.58 11.52 16.20
C MET A 54 -20.91 11.29 15.47
N PHE A 55 -21.84 12.25 15.58
CA PHE A 55 -23.03 12.32 14.73
C PHE A 55 -22.76 13.32 13.60
N MET A 56 -22.59 12.83 12.37
CA MET A 56 -22.08 13.65 11.25
C MET A 56 -20.76 14.34 11.60
N LYS A 57 -20.79 15.65 11.93
CA LYS A 57 -19.63 16.44 12.40
C LYS A 57 -19.76 16.87 13.87
N TYR A 58 -20.85 16.53 14.54
CA TYR A 58 -21.14 16.90 15.91
C TYR A 58 -20.55 15.85 16.87
N ASN A 59 -19.78 16.29 17.87
CA ASN A 59 -19.17 15.42 18.86
C ASN A 59 -19.97 15.46 20.17
N THR A 60 -20.63 14.36 20.51
CA THR A 60 -21.49 14.24 21.71
C THR A 60 -20.68 14.15 23.01
N GLN A 61 -19.38 13.86 22.96
CA GLN A 61 -18.50 13.81 24.14
C GLN A 61 -18.11 15.19 24.67
N LEU A 62 -18.33 16.26 23.90
CA LEU A 62 -18.01 17.63 24.32
C LEU A 62 -19.11 18.17 25.25
N GLY A 63 -19.32 17.49 26.37
CA GLY A 63 -20.15 17.93 27.47
C GLY A 63 -19.32 18.45 28.65
N PRO A 64 -19.91 19.22 29.57
CA PRO A 64 -19.23 19.59 30.81
C PRO A 64 -18.93 18.35 31.70
N PRO A 65 -17.81 18.36 32.45
CA PRO A 65 -16.74 19.35 32.44
C PRO A 65 -15.85 19.24 31.20
N PHE A 66 -15.53 20.37 30.56
CA PHE A 66 -14.74 20.38 29.34
C PHE A 66 -13.26 20.08 29.60
N HIS A 67 -12.67 19.27 28.74
CA HIS A 67 -11.23 19.08 28.66
C HIS A 67 -10.66 19.94 27.53
N VAL A 68 -9.89 20.98 27.88
CA VAL A 68 -9.32 21.93 26.92
C VAL A 68 -7.81 21.73 26.83
N LEU A 69 -7.30 21.47 25.63
CA LEU A 69 -5.87 21.43 25.34
C LEU A 69 -5.38 22.85 25.01
N VAL A 70 -4.34 23.31 25.70
CA VAL A 70 -3.76 24.65 25.52
C VAL A 70 -2.36 24.53 24.91
N ASP A 71 -2.14 25.15 23.76
CA ASP A 71 -0.83 25.22 23.09
C ASP A 71 -0.05 26.50 23.49
N THR A 72 1.26 26.49 23.31
CA THR A 72 2.18 27.63 23.50
C THR A 72 1.73 28.88 22.72
N ASN A 73 1.25 28.70 21.49
CA ASN A 73 0.74 29.79 20.65
C ASN A 73 -0.47 30.50 21.28
N PHE A 74 -1.32 29.76 22.01
CA PHE A 74 -2.51 30.31 22.67
C PHE A 74 -2.14 31.33 23.76
N LYS A 75 -1.05 31.11 24.50
CA LYS A 75 -0.56 32.08 25.49
C LYS A 75 0.13 33.27 24.83
N ASN A 76 0.90 33.02 23.79
CA ASN A 76 1.71 34.04 23.12
C ASN A 76 0.81 35.11 22.48
N SER A 77 -0.24 34.72 21.76
CA SER A 77 -1.21 35.65 21.16
C SER A 77 -1.93 36.50 22.20
N ASN A 78 -2.39 35.91 23.31
CA ASN A 78 -3.07 36.65 24.37
C ASN A 78 -2.14 37.64 25.08
N SER A 79 -0.87 37.28 25.26
CA SER A 79 0.11 38.17 25.91
C SER A 79 0.59 39.32 25.00
N MET A 80 0.64 39.10 23.68
CA MET A 80 1.10 40.11 22.72
C MET A 80 0.03 41.19 22.47
N VAL A 81 -1.27 40.82 22.53
CA VAL A 81 -2.38 41.79 22.41
C VAL A 81 -2.40 42.77 23.58
N GLN A 82 -2.04 42.33 24.80
CA GLN A 82 -2.03 43.23 25.97
C GLN A 82 -0.79 44.13 26.08
N LYS A 83 0.33 43.77 25.46
CA LYS A 83 1.55 44.60 25.46
C LYS A 83 1.51 45.77 24.46
N ASN A 84 0.56 45.76 23.53
CA ASN A 84 0.37 46.83 22.54
C ASN A 84 -0.79 47.77 22.90
N SER A 85 -1.35 47.62 24.10
CA SER A 85 -2.44 48.45 24.64
C SER A 85 -2.03 49.33 25.83
N ASP A 86 -0.73 49.38 26.14
CA ASP A 86 -0.11 50.32 27.08
C ASP A 86 0.73 51.37 26.33
#